data_AF-A0A923DA96-F1
#
_entry.id   AF-A0A923DA96-F1
#
_cell.length_a   1.000
_cell.length_b   1.000
_cell.length_c   1.000
_cell.angle_alpha   90.00
_cell.angle_beta   90.00
_cell.angle_gamma   90.00
#
_symmetry.space_group_name_H-M   'P 1'
#
loop_
_entity.id
_entity.type
_entity.pdbx_description
1 polymer ?
#
loop_
_entity_poly.entity_id
_entity_poly.type
_entity_poly.pdbx_seq_one_letter_code
_entity_poly.pdbx_strand_id
1 'polypeptide(L)' 'NITGLLQVIGGREHPNGADIVIVYRATVTGGQLHAGDDADLAEYFPYASLPPLAFRATRKALGLE' A
#
# COMPACT_ATOMS: atom_id res chain seq x y z
N ASN A 1 -0.56 13.96 5.30
CA ASN A 1 -0.09 14.91 4.26
C ASN A 1 0.67 14.15 3.19
N ILE A 2 0.36 14.34 1.91
CA ILE A 2 1.09 13.71 0.79
C ILE A 2 2.37 14.50 0.53
N THR A 3 3.51 13.81 0.45
CA THR A 3 4.83 14.44 0.29
C THR A 3 5.49 14.15 -1.05
N GLY A 4 4.94 13.23 -1.86
CA GLY A 4 5.41 13.00 -3.22
C GLY A 4 4.82 11.76 -3.86
N LEU A 5 4.99 11.65 -5.17
CA LEU A 5 4.78 10.41 -5.91
C LEU A 5 5.92 9.44 -5.60
N LEU A 6 5.60 8.23 -5.16
CA LEU A 6 6.59 7.18 -4.93
C LEU A 6 6.79 6.33 -6.18
N GLN A 7 5.71 5.84 -6.79
CA GLN A 7 5.79 4.96 -7.96
C GLN A 7 4.47 4.89 -8.74
N VAL A 8 4.57 4.63 -10.04
CA VAL A 8 3.44 4.21 -10.90
C VAL A 8 3.71 2.79 -11.36
N ILE A 9 2.82 1.87 -11.04
CA ILE A 9 2.97 0.44 -11.30
C ILE A 9 1.87 0.01 -12.26
N GLY A 10 2.25 -0.26 -13.49
CA GLY A 10 1.40 -0.97 -14.44
C GLY A 10 1.36 -2.46 -14.10
N GLY A 11 0.18 -3.04 -14.15
CA GLY A 11 -0.02 -4.41 -13.73
C GLY A 11 -1.29 -5.05 -14.27
N ARG A 12 -1.44 -6.29 -13.85
CA ARG A 12 -2.56 -7.16 -14.17
C ARG A 12 -2.68 -8.12 -12.99
N GLU A 13 -3.34 -7.67 -11.91
CA GLU A 13 -3.52 -8.45 -10.67
C GLU A 13 -4.47 -9.64 -10.89
N HIS A 14 -5.28 -9.59 -11.95
CA HIS A 14 -6.09 -10.71 -12.44
C HIS A 14 -5.80 -11.02 -13.91
N PRO A 15 -5.90 -12.28 -14.37
CA PRO A 15 -6.02 -12.56 -15.81
C PRO A 15 -7.15 -11.67 -16.35
N ASN A 16 -7.13 -11.07 -17.53
CA ASN A 16 -8.14 -10.09 -18.00
C ASN A 16 -8.12 -8.70 -17.31
N GLY A 17 -7.35 -8.47 -16.25
CA GLY A 17 -7.16 -7.15 -15.65
C GLY A 17 -6.23 -6.25 -16.47
N ALA A 18 -6.36 -4.94 -16.28
CA ALA A 18 -5.42 -3.93 -16.75
C ALA A 18 -5.43 -2.80 -15.73
N ASP A 19 -4.46 -2.84 -14.82
CA ASP A 19 -4.46 -2.02 -13.61
C ASP A 19 -3.29 -1.05 -13.63
N ILE A 20 -3.53 0.17 -13.18
CA ILE A 20 -2.47 1.14 -12.86
C ILE A 20 -2.61 1.48 -11.40
N VAL A 21 -1.60 1.12 -10.61
CA VAL A 21 -1.51 1.47 -9.19
C VAL A 21 -0.55 2.63 -9.04
N ILE A 22 -1.03 3.73 -8.45
CA ILE A 22 -0.24 4.93 -8.20
C ILE A 22 -0.01 5.03 -6.68
N VAL A 23 1.25 4.96 -6.26
CA VAL A 23 1.63 4.96 -4.84
C VAL A 23 2.23 6.31 -4.48
N TYR A 24 1.73 6.91 -3.41
CA TYR A 24 2.23 8.18 -2.87
C TYR A 24 2.92 7.99 -1.53
N ARG A 25 3.93 8.81 -1.27
CA ARG A 25 4.51 8.94 0.07
C ARG A 25 3.68 9.94 0.87
N ALA A 26 3.44 9.63 2.14
CA ALA A 26 2.71 10.50 3.05
C ALA A 26 3.37 10.55 4.43
N THR A 27 3.08 11.61 5.17
CA THR A 27 3.34 11.73 6.61
C THR A 27 2.02 11.80 7.38
N VAL A 28 1.96 11.11 8.51
CA VAL A 28 0.83 11.21 9.44
C VAL A 28 0.85 12.61 10.07
N THR A 29 -0.28 13.30 10.06
CA THR A 29 -0.39 14.68 10.57
C THR A 29 -1.24 14.81 11.84
N GLY A 30 -1.79 13.70 12.34
CA GLY A 30 -2.65 13.66 13.52
C GLY A 30 -3.76 12.62 13.40
N GLY A 31 -4.65 12.57 14.39
CA GLY A 31 -5.74 11.60 14.48
C GLY A 31 -5.33 10.30 15.20
N GLN A 32 -6.27 9.37 15.27
CA GLN A 32 -6.05 8.03 15.83
C GLN A 32 -6.37 6.99 14.78
N LEU A 33 -5.44 6.04 14.56
CA LEU A 33 -5.61 4.96 13.60
C LEU A 33 -6.74 4.04 14.06
N HIS A 34 -7.73 3.84 13.19
CA HIS A 34 -8.87 2.97 13.42
C HIS A 34 -9.20 2.23 12.11
N ALA A 35 -9.58 0.96 12.23
CA ALA A 35 -10.07 0.19 11.10
C ALA A 35 -11.47 0.68 10.71
N GLY A 36 -11.72 0.77 9.40
CA GLY A 36 -13.02 1.15 8.84
C GLY A 36 -13.94 -0.06 8.66
N ASP A 37 -14.95 0.09 7.82
CA ASP A 37 -15.85 -1.00 7.42
C ASP A 37 -15.17 -2.02 6.49
N ASP A 38 -14.27 -1.56 5.61
CA ASP A 38 -13.55 -2.42 4.65
C ASP A 38 -12.29 -3.10 5.23
N ALA A 39 -12.02 -2.98 6.52
CA ALA A 39 -10.84 -3.58 7.16
C ALA A 39 -11.13 -4.06 8.59
N ASP A 40 -10.68 -5.27 8.93
CA ASP A 40 -10.80 -5.80 10.29
C ASP A 40 -9.80 -5.15 11.27
N LEU A 41 -8.64 -4.69 10.77
CA LEU A 41 -7.54 -4.15 11.58
C LEU A 41 -6.77 -3.05 10.83
N ALA A 42 -6.31 -2.04 11.57
CA ALA A 42 -5.41 -1.00 11.07
C ALA A 42 -4.29 -0.75 12.09
N GLU A 43 -3.05 -1.06 11.72
CA GLU A 43 -1.87 -0.91 12.57
C GLU A 43 -0.67 -0.37 11.80
N TYR A 44 0.33 0.15 12.54
CA TYR A 44 1.63 0.49 11.98
C TYR A 44 2.59 -0.69 12.14
N PHE A 45 3.23 -1.09 11.04
CA PHE A 45 4.17 -2.20 11.01
C PHE A 45 5.60 -1.70 10.80
N PRO A 46 6.59 -2.19 11.56
CA PRO A 46 7.99 -2.01 11.19
C PRO A 46 8.24 -2.62 9.82
N TYR A 47 9.03 -1.94 8.98
CA TYR A 47 9.32 -2.40 7.62
C TYR A 47 9.98 -3.79 7.57
N ALA A 48 10.77 -4.15 8.59
CA ALA A 48 11.39 -5.47 8.72
C ALA A 48 10.44 -6.57 9.24
N SER A 49 9.20 -6.22 9.61
CA SER A 49 8.22 -7.13 10.23
C SER A 49 6.83 -6.91 9.63
N LEU A 50 6.77 -6.80 8.30
CA LEU A 50 5.52 -6.66 7.56
C LEU A 50 4.74 -7.98 7.56
N PRO A 51 3.41 -7.95 7.67
CA PRO A 51 2.58 -9.11 7.43
C PRO A 51 2.64 -9.52 5.94
N PRO A 52 2.17 -10.73 5.58
CA PRO A 52 2.04 -11.13 4.19
C PRO A 52 1.22 -10.11 3.38
N LEU A 53 1.78 -9.65 2.27
CA LEU A 53 1.15 -8.64 1.41
C LEU A 53 0.46 -9.32 0.23
N ALA A 54 -0.86 -9.15 0.14
CA ALA A 54 -1.69 -9.83 -0.87
C ALA A 54 -1.34 -9.40 -2.31
N PHE A 55 -1.25 -8.10 -2.55
CA PHE A 55 -1.10 -7.54 -3.89
C PHE A 55 0.35 -7.43 -4.33
N ARG A 56 0.57 -7.72 -5.62
CA ARG A 56 1.88 -7.60 -6.25
C ARG A 56 2.37 -6.17 -6.28
N ALA A 57 1.49 -5.22 -6.61
CA ALA A 57 1.84 -3.80 -6.62
C ALA A 57 2.38 -3.32 -5.25
N THR A 58 1.80 -3.78 -4.14
CA THR A 58 2.26 -3.42 -2.78
C THR A 58 3.65 -3.95 -2.49
N ARG A 59 3.93 -5.21 -2.84
CA ARG A 59 5.28 -5.81 -2.68
C ARG A 59 6.32 -5.07 -3.51
N LYS A 60 6.00 -4.75 -4.78
CA LYS A 60 6.86 -3.95 -5.66
C LYS A 60 7.14 -2.56 -5.11
N ALA A 61 6.11 -1.86 -4.63
CA ALA A 61 6.26 -0.52 -4.06
C ALA A 61 7.18 -0.51 -2.83
N LEU A 62 7.28 -1.64 -2.14
CA LEU A 62 8.16 -1.83 -0.99
C LEU A 62 9.50 -2.51 -1.37
N GLY A 63 9.78 -2.80 -2.64
CA GLY A 63 11.04 -3.43 -3.07
C GLY A 63 11.21 -4.89 -2.65
N LEU A 64 10.09 -5.61 -2.44
CA LEU A 64 10.07 -7.01 -2.02
C LEU A 64 9.87 -8.00 -3.19
N GLU A 65 9.75 -7.50 -4.41
CA GLU A 65 9.58 -8.25 -5.67
C GLU A 65 10.26 -7.54 -6.83
#